data_AF-A0A6B2L7U3-F1
#
_entry.id   AF-A0A6B2L7U3-F1
#
_cell.length_a   1.000
_cell.length_b   1.000
_cell.length_c   1.000
_cell.angle_alpha   90.00
_cell.angle_beta   90.00
_cell.angle_gamma   90.00
#
_symmetry.space_group_name_H-M   'P 1'
#
loop_
_entity.id
_entity.type
_entity.pdbx_description
1 polymer ?
#
loop_
_entity_poly.entity_id
_entity_poly.type
_entity_poly.pdbx_seq_one_letter_code
_entity_poly.pdbx_strand_id
1 'polypeptide(L)'
;MRHLLMEEEEREENKIENEIKDMDFEESEESLLDNLKHYFDWDQKSKLGRAILIITSPLLLIEHATIHWAKDGKYMKQIYVLHPPAITLFIFFTLDCWTSEIIINGNTLGYWIYWVFPISFLLSLVIFLTASYRAPPKYNPIFIALGGIVSAMWIDFFANELVSCLGTLGKLFNISDAVMGLTIMAWGNSLSDLITDILISYRGYPAMVTSVVYSSPITHILIGLGISFIIKTSKEGPIILTTKGRYPDLTNTLWINFMFLLFGLILTLIVVPITGFRFNRFLGVLLLLIYLSSIALSLLDLFHVLPQTIFWIF
;
A
#
# COMPACT_ATOMS: atom_id res chain seq x y z
N MET A 1 52.62 31.02 -36.39
CA MET A 1 53.20 29.83 -35.73
C MET A 1 52.66 29.66 -34.31
N ARG A 2 52.83 30.62 -33.37
CA ARG A 2 52.19 30.54 -32.03
C ARG A 2 50.65 30.42 -32.04
N HIS A 3 49.96 31.15 -32.91
CA HIS A 3 48.50 31.07 -33.00
C HIS A 3 47.98 29.71 -33.48
N LEU A 4 48.72 29.05 -34.38
CA LEU A 4 48.37 27.73 -34.90
C LEU A 4 48.61 26.64 -33.85
N LEU A 5 49.65 26.79 -33.01
CA LEU A 5 49.92 25.88 -31.90
C LEU A 5 48.88 25.98 -30.78
N MET A 6 48.38 27.20 -30.49
CA MET A 6 47.30 27.41 -29.52
C MET A 6 45.96 26.82 -30.00
N GLU A 7 45.64 26.93 -31.29
CA GLU A 7 44.43 26.31 -31.85
C GLU A 7 44.51 24.77 -31.89
N GLU A 8 45.71 24.19 -32.02
CA GLU A 8 45.91 22.73 -31.91
C GLU A 8 45.76 22.25 -30.47
N GLU A 9 46.36 22.94 -29.48
CA GLU A 9 46.19 22.61 -28.05
C GLU A 9 44.72 22.71 -27.61
N GLU A 10 44.02 23.79 -27.99
CA GLU A 10 42.61 23.98 -27.62
C GLU A 10 41.69 22.95 -28.30
N ARG A 11 42.07 22.47 -29.49
CA ARG A 11 41.34 21.40 -30.19
C ARG A 11 41.63 20.02 -29.58
N GLU A 12 42.84 19.77 -29.09
CA GLU A 12 43.16 18.54 -28.35
C GLU A 12 42.48 18.52 -26.96
N GLU A 13 42.48 19.63 -26.22
CA GLU A 13 41.75 19.72 -24.94
C GLU A 13 40.26 19.48 -25.12
N ASN A 14 39.62 20.12 -26.09
CA ASN A 14 38.20 19.89 -26.39
C ASN A 14 37.93 18.46 -26.85
N LYS A 15 38.87 17.82 -27.54
CA LYS A 15 38.73 16.43 -27.98
C LYS A 15 38.84 15.45 -26.82
N ILE A 16 39.78 15.68 -25.92
CA ILE A 16 39.96 14.90 -24.68
C ILE A 16 38.75 15.11 -23.75
N GLU A 17 38.24 16.34 -23.63
CA GLU A 17 37.05 16.62 -22.81
C GLU A 17 35.79 15.95 -23.37
N ASN A 18 35.63 15.91 -24.69
CA ASN A 18 34.54 15.16 -25.32
C ASN A 18 34.70 13.65 -25.20
N GLU A 19 35.92 13.10 -25.36
CA GLU A 19 36.19 11.66 -25.17
C GLU A 19 35.96 11.23 -23.71
N ILE A 20 36.31 12.05 -22.72
CA ILE A 20 36.00 11.80 -21.30
C ILE A 20 34.49 11.82 -21.06
N LYS A 21 33.77 12.76 -21.67
CA LYS A 21 32.33 12.92 -21.52
C LYS A 21 31.55 11.78 -22.18
N ASP A 22 32.04 11.29 -23.31
CA ASP A 22 31.47 10.14 -24.03
C ASP A 22 31.75 8.83 -23.27
N MET A 23 32.93 8.67 -22.67
CA MET A 23 33.24 7.54 -21.78
C MET A 23 32.39 7.53 -20.50
N ASP A 24 32.19 8.68 -19.84
CA ASP A 24 31.30 8.80 -18.68
C ASP A 24 29.83 8.49 -19.03
N PHE A 25 29.43 8.72 -20.30
CA PHE A 25 28.07 8.47 -20.78
C PHE A 25 27.84 6.99 -21.14
N GLU A 26 28.81 6.34 -21.81
CA GLU A 26 28.76 4.90 -22.11
C GLU A 26 28.89 4.04 -20.84
N GLU A 27 29.79 4.41 -19.92
CA GLU A 27 29.93 3.72 -18.63
C GLU A 27 28.66 3.89 -17.77
N SER A 28 27.92 4.99 -17.94
CA SER A 28 26.60 5.17 -17.35
C SER A 28 25.60 4.16 -17.90
N GLU A 29 25.39 4.04 -19.21
CA GLU A 29 24.28 3.24 -19.77
C GLU A 29 24.42 1.71 -19.52
N GLU A 30 25.64 1.17 -19.65
CA GLU A 30 25.93 -0.25 -19.37
C GLU A 30 25.86 -0.54 -17.85
N SER A 31 26.30 0.41 -17.03
CA SER A 31 26.12 0.40 -15.57
C SER A 31 24.66 0.45 -15.14
N LEU A 32 23.77 1.14 -15.87
CA LEU A 32 22.37 1.28 -15.46
C LEU A 32 21.57 -0.01 -15.55
N LEU A 33 21.73 -0.78 -16.62
CA LEU A 33 21.03 -2.06 -16.75
C LEU A 33 21.50 -3.05 -15.68
N ASP A 34 22.80 -3.06 -15.38
CA ASP A 34 23.35 -3.94 -14.35
C ASP A 34 23.03 -3.45 -12.93
N ASN A 35 22.99 -2.13 -12.71
CA ASN A 35 22.50 -1.52 -11.48
C ASN A 35 21.01 -1.82 -11.26
N LEU A 36 20.19 -1.79 -12.32
CA LEU A 36 18.77 -2.14 -12.25
C LEU A 36 18.56 -3.63 -11.98
N LYS A 37 19.31 -4.53 -12.64
CA LYS A 37 19.27 -5.98 -12.33
C LYS A 37 19.67 -6.25 -10.88
N HIS A 38 20.71 -5.59 -10.39
CA HIS A 38 21.15 -5.67 -9.01
C HIS A 38 20.17 -5.00 -8.02
N TYR A 39 19.46 -3.96 -8.46
CA TYR A 39 18.43 -3.28 -7.68
C TYR A 39 17.21 -4.17 -7.47
N PHE A 40 16.77 -4.89 -8.52
CA PHE A 40 15.64 -5.82 -8.46
C PHE A 40 16.00 -7.23 -7.95
N ASP A 41 17.24 -7.44 -7.48
CA ASP A 41 17.77 -8.73 -7.01
C ASP A 41 17.48 -9.87 -8.03
N TRP A 42 17.61 -9.57 -9.33
CA TRP A 42 17.19 -10.42 -10.46
C TRP A 42 17.78 -11.83 -10.41
N ASP A 43 19.05 -11.93 -10.05
CA ASP A 43 19.80 -13.20 -10.07
C ASP A 43 19.35 -14.17 -8.98
N GLN A 44 18.77 -13.67 -7.89
CA GLN A 44 18.30 -14.49 -6.77
C GLN A 44 16.92 -15.11 -6.99
N LYS A 45 16.18 -14.67 -8.02
CA LYS A 45 14.80 -15.13 -8.27
C LYS A 45 14.74 -16.39 -9.13
N SER A 46 13.81 -17.29 -8.78
CA SER A 46 13.47 -18.47 -9.58
C SER A 46 12.92 -18.09 -10.96
N LYS A 47 12.90 -19.03 -11.93
CA LYS A 47 12.38 -18.77 -13.28
C LYS A 47 10.94 -18.24 -13.29
N LEU A 48 10.07 -18.77 -12.42
CA LEU A 48 8.71 -18.26 -12.21
C LEU A 48 8.72 -16.88 -11.57
N GLY A 49 9.61 -16.64 -10.59
CA GLY A 49 9.78 -15.33 -9.97
C GLY A 49 10.22 -14.25 -10.97
N ARG A 50 11.05 -14.60 -11.95
CA ARG A 50 11.46 -13.69 -13.04
C ARG A 50 10.31 -13.38 -13.99
N ALA A 51 9.49 -14.37 -14.35
CA ALA A 51 8.32 -14.17 -15.21
C ALA A 51 7.28 -13.25 -14.55
N ILE A 52 6.99 -13.48 -13.26
CA ILE A 52 6.11 -12.60 -12.48
C ILE A 52 6.69 -11.19 -12.42
N LEU A 53 7.99 -11.06 -12.14
CA LEU A 53 8.63 -9.75 -12.06
C LEU A 53 8.56 -9.00 -13.38
N ILE A 54 8.69 -9.65 -14.53
CA ILE A 54 8.51 -8.98 -15.84
C ILE A 54 7.09 -8.43 -15.97
N ILE A 55 6.08 -9.22 -15.60
CA ILE A 55 4.67 -8.82 -15.68
C ILE A 55 4.38 -7.66 -14.73
N THR A 56 4.93 -7.68 -13.51
CA THR A 56 4.74 -6.63 -12.50
C THR A 56 5.71 -5.45 -12.69
N SER A 57 6.75 -5.58 -13.51
CA SER A 57 7.82 -4.58 -13.66
C SER A 57 7.35 -3.17 -14.03
N PRO A 58 6.37 -2.94 -14.94
CA PRO A 58 5.93 -1.57 -15.24
C PRO A 58 5.29 -0.91 -14.02
N LEU A 59 4.48 -1.65 -13.26
CA LEU A 59 3.85 -1.15 -12.05
C LEU A 59 4.88 -0.89 -10.95
N LEU A 60 5.81 -1.83 -10.75
CA LEU A 60 6.91 -1.70 -9.79
C LEU A 60 7.78 -0.49 -10.13
N LEU A 61 8.07 -0.21 -11.40
CA LEU A 61 8.86 0.96 -11.78
C LEU A 61 8.19 2.27 -11.39
N ILE A 62 6.87 2.38 -11.58
CA ILE A 62 6.10 3.58 -11.16
C ILE A 62 6.07 3.66 -9.63
N GLU A 63 5.89 2.54 -8.94
CA GLU A 63 5.94 2.47 -7.48
C GLU A 63 7.30 2.93 -6.95
N HIS A 64 8.42 2.43 -7.50
CA HIS A 64 9.77 2.81 -7.07
C HIS A 64 10.17 4.24 -7.51
N ALA A 65 9.54 4.77 -8.56
CA ALA A 65 9.68 6.17 -8.94
C ALA A 65 8.96 7.11 -7.96
N THR A 66 7.89 6.65 -7.33
CA THR A 66 7.04 7.47 -6.44
C THR A 66 7.39 7.26 -4.96
N ILE A 67 7.68 6.05 -4.53
CA ILE A 67 8.06 5.71 -3.16
C ILE A 67 9.57 5.65 -3.06
N HIS A 68 10.12 6.46 -2.15
CA HIS A 68 11.54 6.42 -1.86
C HIS A 68 11.92 5.11 -1.14
N TRP A 69 12.72 4.29 -1.81
CA TRP A 69 13.24 3.04 -1.27
C TRP A 69 14.57 3.29 -0.53
N ALA A 70 14.58 3.07 0.79
CA ALA A 70 15.76 3.17 1.63
C ALA A 70 16.20 1.76 2.11
N LYS A 71 17.01 1.05 1.31
CA LYS A 71 17.67 -0.19 1.73
C LYS A 71 19.14 0.10 1.96
N ASP A 72 19.66 -0.35 3.10
CA ASP A 72 21.00 -0.03 3.59
C ASP A 72 22.07 -0.15 2.50
N GLY A 73 22.67 0.99 2.13
CA GLY A 73 23.79 1.06 1.19
C GLY A 73 23.45 1.02 -0.31
N LYS A 74 22.19 0.85 -0.73
CA LYS A 74 21.80 0.91 -2.15
C LYS A 74 21.28 2.30 -2.51
N TYR A 75 22.10 3.10 -3.20
CA TYR A 75 21.76 4.46 -3.65
C TYR A 75 21.85 4.56 -5.17
N MET A 76 20.80 5.07 -5.82
CA MET A 76 20.83 5.40 -7.25
C MET A 76 20.38 6.84 -7.48
N LYS A 77 21.29 7.68 -7.97
CA LYS A 77 21.03 9.11 -8.24
C LYS A 77 19.82 9.32 -9.15
N GLN A 78 19.66 8.48 -10.17
CA GLN A 78 18.59 8.62 -11.16
C GLN A 78 17.18 8.47 -10.57
N ILE A 79 16.99 7.54 -9.62
CA ILE A 79 15.71 7.37 -8.93
C ILE A 79 15.39 8.60 -8.08
N TYR A 80 16.38 9.18 -7.40
CA TYR A 80 16.20 10.41 -6.61
C TYR A 80 15.78 11.61 -7.44
N VAL A 81 16.34 11.74 -8.65
CA VAL A 81 16.01 12.81 -9.58
C VAL A 81 14.58 12.62 -10.12
N LEU A 82 14.12 11.37 -10.25
CA LEU A 82 12.78 11.05 -10.72
C LEU A 82 11.68 11.25 -9.66
N HIS A 83 12.02 11.20 -8.37
CA HIS A 83 11.04 11.31 -7.28
C HIS A 83 10.16 12.57 -7.32
N PRO A 84 10.69 13.81 -7.41
CA PRO A 84 9.85 15.01 -7.38
C PRO A 84 8.76 15.04 -8.47
N PRO A 85 9.04 14.83 -9.76
CA PRO A 85 7.99 14.82 -10.77
C PRO A 85 7.04 13.63 -10.61
N ALA A 86 7.54 12.44 -10.26
CA ALA A 86 6.70 11.24 -10.10
C ALA A 86 5.73 11.37 -8.92
N ILE A 87 6.22 11.78 -7.74
CA ILE A 87 5.41 12.00 -6.53
C ILE A 87 4.31 13.02 -6.80
N THR A 88 4.68 14.15 -7.39
CA THR A 88 3.71 15.21 -7.63
C THR A 88 2.63 14.79 -8.63
N LEU A 89 3.00 14.12 -9.73
CA LEU A 89 2.02 13.59 -10.69
C LEU A 89 1.07 12.58 -10.03
N PHE A 90 1.60 11.70 -9.18
CA PHE A 90 0.81 10.69 -8.49
C PHE A 90 -0.17 11.29 -7.46
N ILE A 91 0.26 12.30 -6.70
CA ILE A 91 -0.62 13.05 -5.77
C ILE A 91 -1.76 13.74 -6.53
N PHE A 92 -1.46 14.35 -7.68
CA PHE A 92 -2.48 15.03 -8.48
C PHE A 92 -3.49 14.07 -9.10
N PHE A 93 -3.02 12.89 -9.53
CA PHE A 93 -3.87 11.82 -10.03
C PHE A 93 -4.80 11.29 -8.94
N THR A 94 -4.25 10.96 -7.76
CA THR A 94 -5.03 10.36 -6.65
C THR A 94 -6.03 11.33 -6.02
N LEU A 95 -5.76 12.64 -6.02
CA LEU A 95 -6.67 13.65 -5.45
C LEU A 95 -7.71 14.18 -6.46
N ASP A 96 -7.85 13.56 -7.63
CA ASP A 96 -8.74 14.02 -8.72
C ASP A 96 -8.54 15.49 -9.14
N CYS A 97 -7.40 16.09 -8.78
CA CYS A 97 -7.10 17.50 -9.03
C CYS A 97 -6.78 17.79 -10.51
N TRP A 98 -6.67 16.75 -11.35
CA TRP A 98 -6.41 16.86 -12.79
C TRP A 98 -7.52 17.59 -13.56
N THR A 99 -8.75 17.61 -13.04
CA THR A 99 -9.93 18.27 -13.65
C THR A 99 -10.00 19.77 -13.38
N SER A 100 -9.13 20.31 -12.54
CA SER A 100 -9.10 21.74 -12.24
C SER A 100 -8.51 22.53 -13.41
N GLU A 101 -9.36 23.32 -14.08
CA GLU A 101 -8.97 24.15 -15.22
C GLU A 101 -8.73 25.62 -14.81
N ILE A 102 -7.71 26.25 -15.39
CA ILE A 102 -7.58 27.71 -15.40
C ILE A 102 -7.81 28.20 -16.82
N ILE A 103 -8.63 29.23 -16.96
CA ILE A 103 -8.77 29.95 -18.22
C ILE A 103 -7.76 31.10 -18.20
N ILE A 104 -6.70 30.99 -18.99
CA ILE A 104 -5.75 32.09 -19.25
C ILE A 104 -5.71 32.31 -20.76
N ASN A 105 -6.03 33.53 -21.22
CA ASN A 105 -6.02 33.93 -22.63
C ASN A 105 -6.82 33.00 -23.58
N GLY A 106 -7.96 32.47 -23.12
CA GLY A 106 -8.84 31.62 -23.94
C GLY A 106 -8.42 30.15 -24.06
N ASN A 107 -7.27 29.76 -23.51
CA ASN A 107 -6.85 28.37 -23.43
C ASN A 107 -7.16 27.81 -22.03
N THR A 108 -7.90 26.70 -21.98
CA THR A 108 -8.12 25.91 -20.77
C THR A 108 -7.03 24.86 -20.66
N LEU A 109 -6.07 25.09 -19.77
CA LEU A 109 -5.07 24.08 -19.41
C LEU A 109 -5.10 23.88 -17.89
N GLY A 110 -4.92 22.63 -17.46
CA GLY A 110 -5.05 22.27 -16.05
C GLY A 110 -3.94 22.86 -15.18
N TYR A 111 -4.25 23.13 -13.90
CA TYR A 111 -3.29 23.67 -12.91
C TYR A 111 -1.97 22.89 -12.86
N TRP A 112 -2.04 21.57 -13.10
CA TRP A 112 -0.91 20.67 -13.05
C TRP A 112 0.15 20.94 -14.13
N ILE A 113 -0.27 21.44 -15.30
CA ILE A 113 0.63 21.73 -16.43
C ILE A 113 1.39 23.04 -16.19
N TYR A 114 0.71 24.07 -15.67
CA TYR A 114 1.29 25.41 -15.58
C TYR A 114 2.26 25.61 -14.42
N TRP A 115 1.94 25.10 -13.24
CA TRP A 115 2.71 25.40 -12.03
C TRP A 115 3.41 24.18 -11.48
N VAL A 116 2.69 23.08 -11.41
CA VAL A 116 3.09 21.90 -10.67
C VAL A 116 4.19 21.13 -11.39
N PHE A 117 4.04 20.91 -12.70
CA PHE A 117 5.03 20.22 -13.52
C PHE A 117 6.36 20.99 -13.63
N PRO A 118 6.37 22.31 -13.94
CA PRO A 118 7.61 23.08 -14.01
C PRO A 118 8.33 23.17 -12.66
N ILE A 119 7.61 23.38 -11.55
CA ILE A 119 8.21 23.44 -10.20
C ILE A 119 8.83 22.09 -9.84
N SER A 120 8.15 20.98 -10.13
CA SER A 120 8.67 19.64 -9.85
C SER A 120 9.90 19.30 -10.70
N PHE A 121 9.93 19.75 -11.96
CA PHE A 121 11.07 19.57 -12.84
C PHE A 121 12.27 20.44 -12.41
N LEU A 122 12.03 21.67 -11.97
CA LEU A 122 13.08 22.53 -11.40
C LEU A 122 13.66 21.91 -10.12
N LEU A 123 12.82 21.34 -9.25
CA LEU A 123 13.29 20.66 -8.04
C LEU A 123 14.12 19.41 -8.39
N SER A 124 13.69 18.66 -9.40
CA SER A 124 14.45 17.53 -9.96
C SER A 124 15.82 17.96 -10.50
N LEU A 125 15.89 19.09 -11.22
CA LEU A 125 17.14 19.66 -11.72
C LEU A 125 18.08 20.07 -10.58
N VAL A 126 17.55 20.72 -9.53
CA VAL A 126 18.34 21.10 -8.35
C VAL A 126 18.92 19.85 -7.66
N ILE A 127 18.13 18.78 -7.56
CA ILE A 127 18.59 17.50 -7.00
C ILE A 127 19.65 16.88 -7.90
N PHE A 128 19.48 16.90 -9.22
CA PHE A 128 20.48 16.40 -10.16
C PHE A 128 21.84 17.12 -10.03
N LEU A 129 21.81 18.44 -9.81
CA LEU A 129 23.01 19.27 -9.64
C LEU A 129 23.65 19.11 -8.25
N THR A 130 22.85 18.88 -7.20
CA THR A 130 23.33 18.84 -5.80
C THR A 130 23.68 17.43 -5.33
N ALA A 131 23.08 16.39 -5.93
CA ALA A 131 23.25 15.01 -5.51
C ALA A 131 24.56 14.40 -6.04
N SER A 132 25.37 13.88 -5.13
CA SER A 132 26.58 13.11 -5.45
C SER A 132 26.24 11.64 -5.69
N TYR A 133 26.94 10.98 -6.62
CA TYR A 133 26.76 9.55 -6.92
C TYR A 133 27.20 8.61 -5.80
N ARG A 134 28.00 9.10 -4.84
CA ARG A 134 28.71 8.27 -3.85
C ARG A 134 28.05 8.21 -2.48
N ALA A 135 27.11 9.10 -2.16
CA ALA A 135 26.49 9.17 -0.84
C ALA A 135 25.05 9.72 -0.89
N PRO A 136 24.15 9.25 -0.01
CA PRO A 136 22.80 9.77 0.07
C PRO A 136 22.81 11.26 0.46
N PRO A 137 21.97 12.08 -0.17
CA PRO A 137 21.93 13.51 0.12
C PRO A 137 21.41 13.79 1.54
N LYS A 138 21.80 14.94 2.13
CA LYS A 138 21.40 15.34 3.50
C LYS A 138 19.87 15.45 3.70
N TYR A 139 19.13 15.65 2.61
CA TYR A 139 17.66 15.75 2.61
C TYR A 139 16.94 14.38 2.49
N ASN A 140 17.68 13.26 2.51
CA ASN A 140 17.12 11.91 2.52
C ASN A 140 15.94 11.68 3.50
N PRO A 141 15.96 12.13 4.77
CA PRO A 141 14.84 11.91 5.69
C PRO A 141 13.52 12.54 5.21
N ILE A 142 13.57 13.64 4.45
CA ILE A 142 12.37 14.27 3.88
C ILE A 142 11.77 13.35 2.81
N PHE A 143 12.61 12.75 1.95
CA PHE A 143 12.14 11.79 0.95
C PHE A 143 11.58 10.50 1.59
N ILE A 144 12.15 10.05 2.70
CA ILE A 144 11.59 8.92 3.47
C ILE A 144 10.20 9.29 4.02
N ALA A 145 10.05 10.47 4.61
CA ALA A 145 8.76 10.93 5.13
C ALA A 145 7.71 11.08 4.02
N LEU A 146 8.09 11.69 2.88
CA LEU A 146 7.23 11.78 1.69
C LEU A 146 6.88 10.41 1.13
N GLY A 147 7.84 9.49 1.08
CA GLY A 147 7.62 8.10 0.65
C GLY A 147 6.57 7.40 1.52
N GLY A 148 6.55 7.66 2.82
CA GLY A 148 5.50 7.17 3.72
C GLY A 148 4.10 7.68 3.36
N ILE A 149 3.97 8.98 3.04
CA ILE A 149 2.70 9.58 2.61
C ILE A 149 2.24 9.00 1.27
N VAL A 150 3.16 8.92 0.31
CA VAL A 150 2.88 8.39 -1.04
C VAL A 150 2.52 6.91 -0.99
N SER A 151 3.15 6.13 -0.10
CA SER A 151 2.78 4.74 0.16
C SER A 151 1.34 4.61 0.69
N ALA A 152 0.92 5.49 1.61
CA ALA A 152 -0.47 5.51 2.06
C ALA A 152 -1.46 5.80 0.92
N MET A 153 -1.11 6.71 0.00
CA MET A 153 -1.92 7.01 -1.19
C MET A 153 -1.98 5.84 -2.18
N TRP A 154 -0.89 5.09 -2.35
CA TRP A 154 -0.91 3.84 -3.13
C TRP A 154 -1.84 2.79 -2.52
N ILE A 155 -1.80 2.62 -1.19
CA ILE A 155 -2.71 1.70 -0.49
C ILE A 155 -4.16 2.12 -0.73
N ASP A 156 -4.48 3.42 -0.63
CA ASP A 156 -5.82 3.95 -0.90
C ASP A 156 -6.27 3.70 -2.35
N PHE A 157 -5.41 4.00 -3.33
CA PHE A 157 -5.68 3.74 -4.75
C PHE A 157 -6.01 2.26 -5.02
N PHE A 158 -5.16 1.34 -4.56
CA PHE A 158 -5.40 -0.09 -4.73
C PHE A 158 -6.64 -0.57 -3.97
N ALA A 159 -6.91 -0.02 -2.78
CA ALA A 159 -8.12 -0.36 -2.03
C ALA A 159 -9.38 0.05 -2.81
N ASN A 160 -9.41 1.24 -3.41
CA ASN A 160 -10.54 1.74 -4.20
C ASN A 160 -10.78 0.88 -5.46
N GLU A 161 -9.71 0.51 -6.17
CA GLU A 161 -9.81 -0.39 -7.33
C GLU A 161 -10.29 -1.79 -6.93
N LEU A 162 -9.79 -2.32 -5.80
CA LEU A 162 -10.21 -3.62 -5.27
C LEU A 162 -11.71 -3.61 -4.89
N VAL A 163 -12.18 -2.57 -4.22
CA VAL A 163 -13.61 -2.40 -3.89
C VAL A 163 -14.46 -2.32 -5.15
N SER A 164 -14.01 -1.58 -6.17
CA SER A 164 -14.70 -1.44 -7.45
C SER A 164 -14.78 -2.77 -8.20
N CYS A 165 -13.71 -3.56 -8.20
CA CYS A 165 -13.68 -4.90 -8.74
C CYS A 165 -14.64 -5.83 -7.99
N LEU A 166 -14.63 -5.80 -6.66
CA LEU A 166 -15.54 -6.61 -5.84
C LEU A 166 -17.00 -6.23 -6.05
N GLY A 167 -17.33 -4.94 -6.19
CA GLY A 167 -18.69 -4.49 -6.51
C GLY A 167 -19.15 -4.94 -7.90
N THR A 168 -18.23 -5.01 -8.86
CA THR A 168 -18.53 -5.55 -10.20
C THR A 168 -18.77 -7.07 -10.15
N LEU A 169 -17.97 -7.81 -9.38
CA LEU A 169 -18.19 -9.24 -9.14
C LEU A 169 -19.48 -9.50 -8.37
N GLY A 170 -19.82 -8.67 -7.37
CA GLY A 170 -21.07 -8.76 -6.63
C GLY A 170 -22.28 -8.65 -7.57
N LYS A 171 -22.26 -7.69 -8.49
CA LYS A 171 -23.30 -7.54 -9.53
C LYS A 171 -23.36 -8.75 -10.48
N LEU A 172 -22.22 -9.34 -10.84
CA LEU A 172 -22.17 -10.52 -11.73
C LEU A 172 -22.77 -11.77 -11.08
N PHE A 173 -22.47 -12.00 -9.80
CA PHE A 173 -22.96 -13.16 -9.05
C PHE A 173 -24.29 -12.91 -8.33
N ASN A 174 -24.88 -11.71 -8.48
CA ASN A 174 -26.09 -11.27 -7.80
C ASN A 174 -25.99 -11.35 -6.27
N ILE A 175 -24.80 -11.06 -5.74
CA ILE A 175 -24.48 -10.99 -4.31
C ILE A 175 -24.44 -9.51 -3.91
N SER A 176 -25.00 -9.16 -2.75
CA SER A 176 -24.99 -7.77 -2.29
C SER A 176 -23.57 -7.27 -1.94
N ASP A 177 -23.30 -5.99 -2.20
CA ASP A 177 -22.01 -5.35 -1.88
C ASP A 177 -21.63 -5.51 -0.40
N ALA A 178 -22.64 -5.48 0.49
CA ALA A 178 -22.45 -5.64 1.92
C ALA A 178 -21.94 -7.05 2.29
N VAL A 179 -22.43 -8.09 1.62
CA VAL A 179 -21.98 -9.46 1.81
C VAL A 179 -20.58 -9.67 1.25
N MET A 180 -20.28 -9.11 0.07
CA MET A 180 -18.94 -9.13 -0.53
C MET A 180 -17.90 -8.47 0.40
N GLY A 181 -18.27 -7.35 1.03
CA GLY A 181 -17.44 -6.66 2.02
C GLY A 181 -17.23 -7.47 3.31
N LEU A 182 -18.30 -8.05 3.87
CA LEU A 182 -18.21 -8.85 5.10
C LEU A 182 -17.48 -10.19 4.94
N THR A 183 -17.42 -10.73 3.73
CA THR A 183 -16.80 -12.04 3.46
C THR A 183 -15.43 -11.89 2.83
N ILE A 184 -15.38 -11.63 1.52
CA ILE A 184 -14.15 -11.66 0.72
C ILE A 184 -13.20 -10.55 1.15
N MET A 185 -13.71 -9.33 1.35
CA MET A 185 -12.86 -8.20 1.73
C MET A 185 -12.31 -8.35 3.16
N ALA A 186 -13.17 -8.70 4.12
CA ALA A 186 -12.77 -8.94 5.51
C ALA A 186 -11.79 -10.12 5.65
N TRP A 187 -12.03 -11.21 4.91
CA TRP A 187 -11.15 -12.37 4.89
C TRP A 187 -9.80 -12.05 4.25
N GLY A 188 -9.79 -11.35 3.12
CA GLY A 188 -8.57 -10.94 2.42
C GLY A 188 -7.65 -10.09 3.30
N ASN A 189 -8.21 -9.10 4.01
CA ASN A 189 -7.45 -8.26 4.92
C ASN A 189 -6.83 -9.04 6.10
N SER A 190 -7.50 -10.08 6.58
CA SER A 190 -7.04 -10.86 7.73
C SER A 190 -6.08 -12.00 7.33
N LEU A 191 -6.06 -12.41 6.05
CA LEU A 191 -5.23 -13.50 5.57
C LEU A 191 -3.73 -13.12 5.55
N SER A 192 -3.41 -11.87 5.17
CA SER A 192 -2.03 -11.37 5.21
C SER A 192 -1.48 -11.30 6.62
N ASP A 193 -2.32 -10.89 7.57
CA ASP A 193 -1.98 -10.81 8.99
C ASP A 193 -1.74 -12.22 9.53
N LEU A 194 -2.62 -13.18 9.21
CA LEU A 194 -2.47 -14.58 9.59
C LEU A 194 -1.14 -15.19 9.12
N ILE A 195 -0.75 -14.97 7.87
CA ILE A 195 0.52 -15.49 7.33
C ILE A 195 1.70 -14.87 8.08
N THR A 196 1.65 -13.58 8.36
CA THR A 196 2.69 -12.83 9.07
C THR A 196 2.83 -13.33 10.51
N ASP A 197 1.72 -13.49 11.22
CA ASP A 197 1.67 -13.97 12.59
C ASP A 197 2.18 -15.41 12.73
N ILE A 198 1.84 -16.27 11.76
CA ILE A 198 2.38 -17.63 11.67
C ILE A 198 3.91 -17.58 11.51
N LEU A 199 4.41 -16.73 10.61
CA LEU A 199 5.85 -16.60 10.35
C LEU A 199 6.62 -16.10 11.58
N ILE A 200 6.10 -15.09 12.28
CA ILE A 200 6.71 -14.54 13.49
C ILE A 200 6.65 -15.56 14.63
N SER A 201 5.55 -16.31 14.74
CA SER A 201 5.41 -17.40 15.71
C SER A 201 6.45 -18.50 15.48
N TYR A 202 6.68 -18.90 14.22
CA TYR A 202 7.72 -19.87 13.86
C TYR A 202 9.14 -19.38 14.17
N ARG A 203 9.36 -18.06 14.16
CA ARG A 203 10.64 -17.44 14.55
C ARG A 203 10.85 -17.36 16.06
N GLY A 204 9.92 -17.88 16.86
CA GLY A 204 10.07 -17.96 18.32
C GLY A 204 9.55 -16.74 19.09
N TYR A 205 8.72 -15.89 18.47
CA TYR A 205 8.17 -14.69 19.10
C TYR A 205 6.63 -14.74 19.28
N PRO A 206 6.04 -15.79 19.90
CA PRO A 206 4.59 -15.92 20.03
C PRO A 206 3.98 -14.85 20.95
N ALA A 207 4.71 -14.38 21.98
CA ALA A 207 4.22 -13.32 22.86
C ALA A 207 3.98 -12.00 22.11
N MET A 208 4.88 -11.66 21.16
CA MET A 208 4.71 -10.50 20.28
C MET A 208 3.45 -10.66 19.43
N VAL A 209 3.28 -11.82 18.77
CA VAL A 209 2.11 -12.12 17.94
C VAL A 209 0.81 -11.98 18.73
N THR A 210 0.76 -12.51 19.97
CA THR A 210 -0.43 -12.39 20.80
C THR A 210 -0.81 -10.94 21.07
N SER A 211 0.16 -10.05 21.30
CA SER A 211 -0.12 -8.62 21.46
C SER A 211 -0.67 -7.98 20.19
N VAL A 212 -0.12 -8.33 19.02
CA VAL A 212 -0.52 -7.81 17.70
C VAL A 212 -1.95 -8.21 17.36
N VAL A 213 -2.29 -9.49 17.55
CA VAL A 213 -3.63 -10.04 17.24
C VAL A 213 -4.73 -9.36 18.05
N TYR A 214 -4.46 -8.99 19.31
CA TYR A 214 -5.43 -8.23 20.11
C TYR A 214 -5.42 -6.73 19.81
N SER A 215 -4.26 -6.13 19.57
CA SER A 215 -4.17 -4.69 19.32
C SER A 215 -4.70 -4.28 17.94
N SER A 216 -4.46 -5.08 16.90
CA SER A 216 -4.80 -4.74 15.51
C SER A 216 -6.31 -4.46 15.33
N PRO A 217 -7.24 -5.35 15.74
CA PRO A 217 -8.68 -5.09 15.63
C PRO A 217 -9.14 -3.90 16.48
N ILE A 218 -8.55 -3.72 17.67
CA ILE A 218 -8.86 -2.59 18.55
C ILE A 218 -8.47 -1.27 17.88
N THR A 219 -7.29 -1.23 17.26
CA THR A 219 -6.81 -0.05 16.51
C THR A 219 -7.68 0.22 15.28
N HIS A 220 -8.11 -0.80 14.53
CA HIS A 220 -9.03 -0.63 13.39
C HIS A 220 -10.35 0.00 13.81
N ILE A 221 -10.91 -0.41 14.95
CA ILE A 221 -12.17 0.15 15.46
C ILE A 221 -11.96 1.57 15.99
N LEU A 222 -10.96 1.79 16.84
CA LEU A 222 -10.75 3.10 17.49
C LEU A 222 -10.28 4.17 16.50
N ILE A 223 -9.24 3.88 15.72
CA ILE A 223 -8.63 4.84 14.81
C ILE A 223 -9.40 4.84 13.49
N GLY A 224 -9.57 3.67 12.87
CA GLY A 224 -10.22 3.54 11.56
C GLY A 224 -11.68 4.00 11.59
N LEU A 225 -12.54 3.30 12.34
CA LEU A 225 -13.96 3.65 12.42
C LEU A 225 -14.19 4.97 13.18
N GLY A 226 -13.44 5.22 14.26
CA GLY A 226 -13.59 6.44 15.04
C GLY A 226 -13.32 7.72 14.23
N ILE A 227 -12.19 7.79 13.51
CA ILE A 227 -11.88 8.94 12.65
C ILE A 227 -12.88 9.04 11.50
N SER A 228 -13.27 7.92 10.89
CA SER A 228 -14.25 7.89 9.81
C SER A 228 -15.60 8.49 10.24
N PHE A 229 -16.08 8.14 11.44
CA PHE A 229 -17.31 8.73 11.98
C PHE A 229 -17.15 10.20 12.35
N ILE A 230 -16.02 10.61 12.92
CA ILE A 230 -15.75 12.03 13.21
C ILE A 230 -15.80 12.86 11.93
N ILE A 231 -15.12 12.42 10.87
CA ILE A 231 -15.11 13.12 9.58
C ILE A 231 -16.52 13.19 9.00
N LYS A 232 -17.25 12.08 9.01
CA LYS A 232 -18.60 12.02 8.43
C LYS A 232 -19.59 12.87 9.23
N THR A 233 -19.56 12.79 10.56
CA THR A 233 -20.41 13.61 11.44
C THR A 233 -20.07 15.10 11.31
N SER A 234 -18.79 15.45 11.13
CA SER A 234 -18.38 16.84 10.91
C SER A 234 -18.89 17.42 9.59
N LYS A 235 -19.05 16.59 8.54
CA LYS A 235 -19.51 17.05 7.21
C LYS A 235 -21.04 17.03 7.08
N GLU A 236 -21.69 15.99 7.61
CA GLU A 236 -23.11 15.69 7.34
C GLU A 236 -24.01 15.89 8.57
N GLY A 237 -23.45 16.21 9.74
CA GLY A 237 -24.20 16.32 10.99
C GLY A 237 -24.38 14.97 11.72
N PRO A 238 -25.24 14.91 12.77
CA PRO A 238 -25.39 13.70 13.58
C PRO A 238 -25.91 12.52 12.74
N ILE A 239 -25.12 11.45 12.69
CA ILE A 239 -25.44 10.24 11.94
C ILE A 239 -26.40 9.39 12.77
N ILE A 240 -27.60 9.15 12.25
CA ILE A 240 -28.51 8.16 12.84
C ILE A 240 -28.15 6.79 12.27
N LEU A 241 -27.53 5.95 13.10
CA LEU A 241 -27.22 4.56 12.74
C LEU A 241 -28.50 3.71 12.83
N THR A 242 -29.28 3.68 11.75
CA THR A 242 -30.41 2.74 11.62
C THR A 242 -29.86 1.33 11.34
N THR A 243 -29.68 0.55 12.41
CA THR A 243 -29.27 -0.86 12.33
C THR A 243 -30.38 -1.79 11.85
N LYS A 244 -31.64 -1.37 11.92
CA LYS A 244 -32.79 -2.06 11.33
C LYS A 244 -33.23 -1.30 10.07
N GLY A 245 -33.04 -1.89 8.88
CA GLY A 245 -33.92 -1.52 7.76
C GLY A 245 -33.37 -1.50 6.34
N ARG A 246 -32.07 -1.68 6.08
CA ARG A 246 -31.57 -1.70 4.68
C ARG A 246 -31.29 -3.10 4.12
N TYR A 247 -30.85 -4.04 4.97
CA TYR A 247 -30.66 -5.46 4.64
C TYR A 247 -31.05 -6.31 5.86
N PRO A 248 -32.30 -6.80 5.96
CA PRO A 248 -32.77 -7.57 7.12
C PRO A 248 -31.92 -8.83 7.36
N ASP A 249 -31.49 -9.51 6.30
CA ASP A 249 -30.70 -10.74 6.40
C ASP A 249 -29.28 -10.50 6.93
N LEU A 250 -28.71 -9.32 6.67
CA LEU A 250 -27.37 -8.97 7.15
C LEU A 250 -27.32 -8.75 8.65
N THR A 251 -28.45 -8.32 9.23
CA THR A 251 -28.55 -8.00 10.67
C THR A 251 -28.36 -9.28 11.50
N ASN A 252 -28.90 -10.40 11.02
CA ASN A 252 -28.79 -11.71 11.65
C ASN A 252 -27.36 -12.24 11.61
N THR A 253 -26.74 -12.21 10.43
CA THR A 253 -25.34 -12.63 10.23
C THR A 253 -24.37 -11.80 11.10
N LEU A 254 -24.59 -10.49 11.22
CA LEU A 254 -23.77 -9.63 12.09
C LEU A 254 -23.90 -10.02 13.57
N TRP A 255 -25.12 -10.29 14.03
CA TRP A 255 -25.35 -10.74 15.41
C TRP A 255 -24.69 -12.09 15.71
N ILE A 256 -24.77 -13.06 14.79
CA ILE A 256 -24.07 -14.34 14.94
C ILE A 256 -22.57 -14.09 15.12
N ASN A 257 -21.93 -13.37 14.20
CA ASN A 257 -20.49 -13.14 14.28
C ASN A 257 -20.10 -12.38 15.55
N PHE A 258 -20.91 -11.41 15.98
CA PHE A 258 -20.69 -10.69 17.23
C PHE A 258 -20.77 -11.60 18.45
N MET A 259 -21.75 -12.51 18.53
CA MET A 259 -21.86 -13.47 19.63
C MET A 259 -20.70 -14.45 19.68
N PHE A 260 -20.30 -15.01 18.53
CA PHE A 260 -19.14 -15.93 18.46
C PHE A 260 -17.82 -15.22 18.81
N LEU A 261 -17.64 -13.98 18.35
CA LEU A 261 -16.50 -13.16 18.72
C LEU A 261 -16.46 -12.90 20.23
N LEU A 262 -17.59 -12.48 20.82
CA LEU A 262 -17.69 -12.20 22.25
C LEU A 262 -17.46 -13.47 23.09
N PHE A 263 -18.01 -14.60 22.65
CA PHE A 263 -17.76 -15.89 23.28
C PHE A 263 -16.28 -16.27 23.25
N GLY A 264 -15.61 -16.13 22.10
CA GLY A 264 -14.17 -16.37 21.96
C GLY A 264 -13.33 -15.43 22.84
N LEU A 265 -13.73 -14.17 22.97
CA LEU A 265 -13.05 -13.19 23.81
C LEU A 265 -13.18 -13.54 25.30
N ILE A 266 -14.38 -13.88 25.76
CA ILE A 266 -14.63 -14.32 27.15
C ILE A 266 -13.86 -15.62 27.45
N LEU A 267 -13.91 -16.58 26.53
CA LEU A 267 -13.18 -17.85 26.66
C LEU A 267 -11.67 -17.60 26.83
N THR A 268 -11.08 -16.75 25.98
CA THR A 268 -9.64 -16.43 26.10
C THR A 268 -9.34 -15.63 27.36
N LEU A 269 -10.21 -14.70 27.75
CA LEU A 269 -10.08 -13.92 28.99
C LEU A 269 -10.05 -14.82 30.25
N ILE A 270 -10.75 -15.95 30.24
CA ILE A 270 -10.77 -16.91 31.36
C ILE A 270 -9.63 -17.92 31.26
N VAL A 271 -9.44 -18.54 30.09
CA VAL A 271 -8.51 -19.67 29.92
C VAL A 271 -7.04 -19.21 29.94
N VAL A 272 -6.72 -18.05 29.37
CA VAL A 272 -5.33 -17.57 29.27
C VAL A 272 -4.73 -17.25 30.65
N PRO A 273 -5.43 -16.57 31.58
CA PRO A 273 -4.92 -16.37 32.94
C PRO A 273 -4.78 -17.68 33.72
N ILE A 274 -5.73 -18.61 33.61
CA ILE A 274 -5.69 -19.92 34.30
C ILE A 274 -4.49 -20.76 33.84
N THR A 275 -4.15 -20.68 32.55
CA THR A 275 -3.00 -21.37 31.97
C THR A 275 -1.66 -20.66 32.21
N GLY A 276 -1.66 -19.57 32.98
CA GLY A 276 -0.45 -18.81 33.30
C GLY A 276 0.15 -18.12 32.07
N PHE A 277 -0.71 -17.59 31.18
CA PHE A 277 -0.32 -16.90 29.94
C PHE A 277 0.45 -17.79 28.95
N ARG A 278 0.20 -19.11 28.98
CA ARG A 278 0.78 -20.07 28.04
C ARG A 278 -0.27 -20.53 27.03
N PHE A 279 -0.03 -20.24 25.76
CA PHE A 279 -0.91 -20.66 24.68
C PHE A 279 -0.65 -22.12 24.32
N ASN A 280 -1.56 -23.00 24.76
CA ASN A 280 -1.52 -24.42 24.43
C ASN A 280 -2.14 -24.71 23.06
N ARG A 281 -1.67 -25.76 22.37
CA ARG A 281 -2.23 -26.22 21.08
C ARG A 281 -3.74 -26.49 21.14
N PHE A 282 -4.22 -26.98 22.29
CA PHE A 282 -5.65 -27.21 22.52
C PHE A 282 -6.48 -25.93 22.44
N LEU A 283 -6.01 -24.83 23.05
CA LEU A 283 -6.69 -23.53 22.98
C LEU A 283 -6.75 -23.01 21.53
N GLY A 284 -5.65 -23.17 20.77
CA GLY A 284 -5.61 -22.79 19.36
C GLY A 284 -6.61 -23.59 18.51
N VAL A 285 -6.70 -24.90 18.69
CA VAL A 285 -7.68 -25.75 17.98
C VAL A 285 -9.11 -25.36 18.37
N LEU A 286 -9.37 -25.12 19.66
CA LEU A 286 -10.69 -24.70 20.14
C LEU A 286 -11.12 -23.36 19.52
N LEU A 287 -10.23 -22.37 19.47
CA LEU A 287 -10.51 -21.08 18.83
C LEU A 287 -10.74 -21.21 17.32
N LEU A 288 -9.97 -22.06 16.64
CA LEU A 288 -10.16 -22.36 15.22
C LEU A 288 -11.55 -22.99 14.98
N LEU A 289 -11.97 -23.93 15.83
CA LEU A 289 -13.29 -24.56 15.72
C LEU A 289 -14.42 -23.54 15.93
N ILE A 290 -14.29 -22.65 16.91
CA ILE A 290 -15.23 -21.54 17.13
C ILE A 290 -15.32 -20.66 15.89
N TYR A 291 -14.18 -20.26 15.30
CA TYR A 291 -14.14 -19.45 14.09
C TYR A 291 -14.77 -20.16 12.87
N LEU A 292 -14.40 -21.43 12.61
CA LEU A 292 -14.97 -22.21 11.52
C LEU A 292 -16.48 -22.42 11.68
N SER A 293 -16.95 -22.61 12.92
CA SER A 293 -18.38 -22.71 13.20
C SER A 293 -19.12 -21.39 12.95
N SER A 294 -18.52 -20.25 13.32
CA SER A 294 -19.07 -18.91 13.05
C SER A 294 -19.21 -18.67 11.55
N ILE A 295 -18.19 -19.01 10.76
CA ILE A 295 -18.24 -18.90 9.30
C ILE A 295 -19.30 -19.82 8.70
N ALA A 296 -19.34 -21.08 9.12
CA ALA A 296 -20.32 -22.03 8.61
C ALA A 296 -21.76 -21.55 8.85
N LEU A 297 -22.06 -21.06 10.06
CA LEU A 297 -23.38 -20.52 10.40
C LEU A 297 -23.69 -19.22 9.64
N SER A 298 -22.70 -18.33 9.50
CA SER A 298 -22.86 -17.09 8.72
C SER A 298 -23.16 -17.37 7.25
N LEU A 299 -22.49 -18.36 6.65
CA LEU A 299 -22.74 -18.76 5.28
C LEU A 299 -24.11 -19.44 5.12
N LEU A 300 -24.52 -20.27 6.09
CA LEU A 300 -25.84 -20.91 6.07
C LEU A 300 -26.99 -19.90 6.19
N ASP A 301 -26.81 -18.86 7.02
CA ASP A 301 -27.75 -17.74 7.15
C ASP A 301 -27.83 -16.96 5.83
N LEU A 302 -26.66 -16.67 5.24
CA LEU A 302 -26.55 -15.96 3.98
C LEU A 302 -27.21 -16.67 2.79
N PHE A 303 -27.15 -18.00 2.73
CA PHE A 303 -27.83 -18.79 1.69
C PHE A 303 -29.30 -19.11 2.01
N HIS A 304 -29.88 -18.47 3.05
CA HIS A 304 -31.26 -18.67 3.50
C HIS A 304 -31.61 -20.13 3.83
N VAL A 305 -30.62 -20.93 4.23
CA VAL A 305 -30.83 -22.33 4.62
C VAL A 305 -31.34 -22.43 6.06
N LEU A 306 -31.05 -21.42 6.89
CA LEU A 306 -31.49 -21.37 8.28
C LEU A 306 -32.92 -20.83 8.39
N PRO A 307 -33.82 -21.51 9.14
CA PRO A 307 -35.14 -20.99 9.41
C PRO A 307 -35.07 -19.75 10.30
N GLN A 308 -35.77 -18.68 9.92
CA GLN A 308 -35.81 -17.39 10.64
C GLN A 308 -36.35 -17.48 12.10
N THR A 309 -36.84 -18.65 12.52
CA THR A 309 -37.41 -18.89 13.85
C THR A 309 -36.37 -18.93 14.97
N ILE A 310 -35.09 -19.19 14.66
CA ILE A 310 -34.02 -19.24 15.69
C ILE A 310 -33.71 -17.84 16.26
N PHE A 311 -33.93 -16.79 15.46
CA PHE A 311 -33.58 -15.41 15.84
C PHE A 311 -34.63 -14.71 16.71
N TRP A 312 -35.85 -15.27 16.85
CA TRP A 312 -36.88 -14.72 17.74
C TRP A 312 -36.71 -15.11 19.22
N ILE A 313 -35.72 -15.96 19.53
CA ILE A 313 -35.42 -16.41 20.89
C ILE A 313 -34.38 -15.49 21.59
N PHE A 314 -33.83 -14.51 20.87
CA PHE A 314 -32.88 -13.50 21.38
C PHE A 314 -33.35 -12.09 21.06
#